data_AF-A0A8T6VIG5-F1
#
_entry.id   AF-A0A8T6VIG5-F1
#
_cell.length_a   1.000
_cell.length_b   1.000
_cell.length_c   1.000
_cell.angle_alpha   90.00
_cell.angle_beta   90.00
_cell.angle_gamma   90.00
#
_symmetry.space_group_name_H-M   'P 1'
#
loop_
_entity.id
_entity.type
_entity.pdbx_description
1 polymer ?
#
loop_
_entity_poly.entity_id
_entity_poly.type
_entity_poly.pdbx_seq_one_letter_code
_entity_poly.pdbx_strand_id
1 'polypeptide(L)'
;MLDVLAISPHPDDVELCSGGLIAKMSDKGYRIGIIDLTRGELGTEGTAENRMQEAAEAAEILGVHIRENMDFGDCRLSATFDEAKKLAAVIRQHRPSLLIAPYGDGHHPDHGASRKLVDKAVFFAKLAKVQTGHDAYQVKTVIYYM
;
A
#
# COMPACT_ATOMS: atom_id res chain seq x y z
N MET A 1 13.37 -7.49 -0.74
CA MET A 1 13.01 -7.38 0.70
C MET A 1 12.90 -5.91 1.05
N LEU A 2 11.95 -5.53 1.89
CA LEU A 2 11.77 -4.17 2.40
C LEU A 2 11.73 -4.22 3.93
N ASP A 3 12.10 -3.12 4.58
CA ASP A 3 11.90 -2.99 6.02
C ASP A 3 10.48 -2.52 6.31
N VAL A 4 9.98 -1.60 5.46
CA VAL A 4 8.66 -0.98 5.55
C VAL A 4 7.94 -1.06 4.21
N LEU A 5 6.67 -1.43 4.25
CA LEU A 5 5.74 -1.31 3.11
C LEU A 5 4.52 -0.52 3.54
N ALA A 6 4.28 0.63 2.94
CA ALA A 6 3.07 1.42 3.15
C ALA A 6 2.05 1.16 2.04
N ILE A 7 0.79 1.01 2.42
CA ILE A 7 -0.32 0.77 1.49
C ILE A 7 -1.18 2.03 1.44
N SER A 8 -1.34 2.59 0.25
CA SER A 8 -2.11 3.81 -0.03
C SER A 8 -3.39 3.46 -0.80
N PRO A 9 -4.60 3.84 -0.36
CA PRO A 9 -5.81 3.71 -1.18
C PRO A 9 -5.66 4.45 -2.51
N HIS A 10 -5.22 5.71 -2.45
CA HIS A 10 -4.92 6.55 -3.61
C HIS A 10 -3.50 7.13 -3.48
N PRO A 11 -2.89 7.57 -4.61
CA PRO A 11 -1.60 8.26 -4.55
C PRO A 11 -1.78 9.64 -3.89
N ASP A 12 -1.25 9.78 -2.66
CA ASP A 12 -1.16 10.96 -1.77
C ASP A 12 -1.47 10.59 -0.29
N ASP A 13 -2.29 9.57 -0.03
CA ASP A 13 -2.75 9.23 1.31
C ASP A 13 -1.60 8.87 2.27
N VAL A 14 -0.58 8.13 1.81
CA VAL A 14 0.60 7.82 2.63
C VAL A 14 1.38 9.08 2.97
N GLU A 15 1.55 9.99 2.01
CA GLU A 15 2.27 11.24 2.18
C GLU A 15 1.57 12.15 3.20
N LEU A 16 0.25 12.29 3.06
CA LEU A 16 -0.59 13.12 3.92
C LEU A 16 -0.52 12.65 5.39
N CYS A 17 -0.60 11.34 5.59
CA CYS A 17 -0.85 10.77 6.92
C CYS A 17 0.41 10.22 7.58
N SER A 18 1.38 9.79 6.77
CA SER A 18 2.59 9.10 7.22
C SER A 18 3.88 9.67 6.61
N GLY A 19 3.84 10.72 5.80
CA GLY A 19 5.02 11.27 5.11
C GLY A 19 6.18 11.60 6.05
N GLY A 20 5.89 12.22 7.20
CA GLY A 20 6.92 12.51 8.22
C GLY A 20 7.54 11.26 8.86
N LEU A 21 6.76 10.18 9.01
CA LEU A 21 7.27 8.89 9.49
C LEU A 21 8.13 8.21 8.42
N ILE A 22 7.67 8.22 7.17
CA ILE A 22 8.40 7.67 6.03
C ILE A 22 9.74 8.38 5.85
N ALA A 23 9.77 9.71 5.82
CA ALA A 23 11.00 10.49 5.72
C ALA A 23 11.97 10.18 6.86
N LYS A 24 11.48 10.11 8.11
CA LYS A 24 12.32 9.77 9.28
C LYS A 24 12.87 8.35 9.23
N MET A 25 12.14 7.41 8.64
CA MET A 25 12.63 6.03 8.42
C MET A 25 13.66 6.01 7.28
N SER A 26 13.42 6.76 6.22
CA SER A 26 14.35 6.91 5.10
C SER A 26 15.69 7.48 5.54
N ASP A 27 15.68 8.56 6.35
CA ASP A 27 16.88 9.16 6.96
C ASP A 27 17.69 8.19 7.82
N LYS A 28 17.03 7.16 8.37
CA LYS A 28 17.66 6.10 9.17
C LYS A 28 18.18 4.93 8.32
N GLY A 29 18.04 5.00 6.99
CA GLY A 29 18.49 3.98 6.05
C GLY A 29 17.57 2.77 5.92
N TYR A 30 16.30 2.87 6.35
CA TYR A 30 15.34 1.80 6.11
C TYR A 30 14.97 1.72 4.62
N ARG A 31 14.80 0.50 4.10
CA ARG A 31 14.27 0.30 2.75
C ARG A 31 12.76 0.32 2.77
N ILE A 32 12.19 1.29 2.07
CA ILE A 32 10.76 1.60 2.12
C ILE A 32 10.16 1.39 0.74
N GLY A 33 8.96 0.81 0.70
CA GLY A 33 8.11 0.82 -0.48
C GLY A 33 6.72 1.37 -0.19
N ILE A 34 6.09 1.92 -1.22
CA ILE A 34 4.68 2.36 -1.22
C ILE A 34 3.93 1.59 -2.30
N ILE A 35 2.72 1.11 -1.97
CA ILE A 35 1.82 0.47 -2.93
C ILE A 35 0.53 1.25 -2.96
N ASP A 36 0.24 1.88 -4.09
CA ASP A 36 -1.04 2.56 -4.34
C ASP A 36 -2.04 1.51 -4.86
N LEU A 37 -3.20 1.39 -4.21
CA LEU A 37 -4.21 0.38 -4.54
C LEU A 37 -5.02 0.77 -5.78
N THR A 38 -5.22 2.07 -5.98
CA THR A 38 -5.94 2.65 -7.13
C THR A 38 -5.08 3.74 -7.77
N ARG A 39 -5.48 4.25 -8.94
CA ARG A 39 -4.81 5.40 -9.57
C ARG A 39 -5.39 6.75 -9.13
N GLY A 40 -6.43 6.76 -8.29
CA GLY A 40 -7.16 7.98 -7.93
C GLY A 40 -7.83 8.64 -9.13
N GLU A 41 -8.22 7.86 -10.14
CA GLU A 41 -8.67 8.37 -11.44
C GLU A 41 -10.05 9.03 -11.44
N LEU A 42 -10.79 8.96 -10.32
CA LEU A 42 -12.06 9.70 -10.13
C LEU A 42 -11.87 10.98 -9.32
N GLY A 43 -10.63 11.34 -8.97
CA GLY A 43 -10.28 12.64 -8.43
C GLY A 43 -10.75 13.78 -9.35
N THR A 44 -11.18 14.90 -8.75
CA THR A 44 -11.73 16.05 -9.51
C THR A 44 -10.69 16.73 -10.39
N GLU A 45 -9.45 16.82 -9.90
CA GLU A 45 -8.36 17.53 -10.55
C GLU A 45 -7.26 16.57 -11.01
N GLY A 46 -6.63 16.90 -12.14
CA GLY A 46 -5.55 16.12 -12.72
C GLY A 46 -6.03 14.92 -13.54
N THR A 47 -5.07 14.07 -13.91
CA THR A 47 -5.32 12.78 -14.60
C THR A 47 -4.58 11.68 -13.86
N ALA A 48 -4.94 10.42 -14.13
CA ALA A 48 -4.21 9.27 -13.59
C ALA A 48 -2.71 9.31 -13.93
N GLU A 49 -2.35 9.74 -15.14
CA GLU A 49 -0.96 9.86 -15.58
C GLU A 49 -0.20 10.95 -14.80
N ASN A 50 -0.79 12.13 -14.65
CA ASN A 50 -0.15 13.22 -13.91
C ASN A 50 -0.01 12.86 -12.43
N ARG A 51 -1.04 12.24 -11.84
CA ARG A 51 -1.00 11.78 -10.45
C ARG A 51 0.06 10.71 -10.23
N MET A 52 0.31 9.83 -11.20
CA MET A 52 1.43 8.88 -11.15
C MET A 52 2.81 9.56 -11.23
N GLN A 53 2.94 10.66 -11.98
CA GLN A 53 4.18 11.47 -12.03
C GLN A 53 4.42 12.17 -10.69
N GLU A 54 3.40 12.85 -10.14
CA GLU A 54 3.45 13.49 -8.83
C GLU A 54 3.81 12.48 -7.73
N ALA A 55 3.20 11.29 -7.77
CA ALA A 55 3.51 10.18 -6.88
C ALA A 55 4.97 9.69 -6.99
N ALA A 56 5.54 9.66 -8.20
CA ALA A 56 6.94 9.32 -8.39
C ALA A 56 7.87 10.39 -7.80
N GLU A 57 7.59 11.67 -8.04
CA GLU A 57 8.35 12.79 -7.45
C GLU A 57 8.27 12.80 -5.92
N ALA A 58 7.09 12.56 -5.35
CA ALA A 58 6.91 12.44 -3.90
C ALA A 58 7.71 11.27 -3.31
N ALA A 59 7.79 10.15 -4.03
CA ALA A 59 8.60 9.00 -3.63
C ALA A 59 10.10 9.34 -3.58
N GLU A 60 10.60 10.08 -4.57
CA GLU A 60 11.99 10.56 -4.61
C GLU A 60 12.30 11.49 -3.42
N ILE A 61 11.43 12.46 -3.16
CA ILE A 61 11.56 13.40 -2.02
C ILE A 61 11.60 12.65 -0.69
N LEU A 62 10.78 11.62 -0.52
CA LEU A 62 10.70 10.82 0.71
C LEU A 62 11.79 9.74 0.81
N GLY A 63 12.60 9.52 -0.22
CA GLY A 63 13.59 8.44 -0.30
C GLY A 63 12.96 7.03 -0.30
N VAL A 64 11.77 6.91 -0.88
CA VAL A 64 11.10 5.63 -1.09
C VAL A 64 11.80 4.88 -2.22
N HIS A 65 12.08 3.59 -2.00
CA HIS A 65 12.89 2.79 -2.92
C HIS A 65 12.05 2.18 -4.05
N ILE A 66 10.78 1.90 -3.77
CA ILE A 66 9.85 1.27 -4.71
C ILE A 66 8.48 1.91 -4.50
N ARG A 67 7.86 2.37 -5.58
CA ARG A 67 6.45 2.74 -5.60
C ARG A 67 5.75 2.04 -6.76
N GLU A 68 4.71 1.29 -6.46
CA GLU A 68 3.95 0.53 -7.45
C GLU A 68 2.45 0.81 -7.31
N ASN A 69 1.70 0.69 -8.41
CA ASN A 69 0.26 0.87 -8.43
C ASN A 69 -0.45 -0.42 -8.86
N MET A 70 -1.50 -0.81 -8.14
CA MET A 70 -2.25 -2.06 -8.39
C MET A 70 -3.45 -1.90 -9.33
N ASP A 71 -3.88 -0.68 -9.60
CA ASP A 71 -5.00 -0.32 -10.48
C ASP A 71 -6.27 -1.15 -10.21
N PHE A 72 -6.70 -1.23 -8.95
CA PHE A 72 -7.96 -1.89 -8.59
C PHE A 72 -9.21 -1.06 -8.94
N GLY A 73 -9.02 0.16 -9.41
CA GLY A 73 -10.06 1.11 -9.75
C GLY A 73 -10.52 1.93 -8.55
N ASP A 74 -10.47 3.24 -8.71
CA ASP A 74 -10.91 4.22 -7.71
C ASP A 74 -12.42 4.06 -7.45
N CYS A 75 -12.81 4.12 -6.17
CA CYS A 75 -14.14 3.87 -5.65
C CYS A 75 -14.70 2.46 -5.94
N ARG A 76 -13.84 1.49 -6.24
CA ARG A 76 -14.23 0.09 -6.55
C ARG A 76 -13.64 -0.95 -5.62
N LEU A 77 -12.81 -0.53 -4.66
CA LEU A 77 -12.22 -1.42 -3.68
C LEU A 77 -13.31 -2.15 -2.88
N SER A 78 -13.22 -3.48 -2.82
CA SER A 78 -14.24 -4.30 -2.15
C SER A 78 -13.67 -5.46 -1.32
N ALA A 79 -12.34 -5.56 -1.23
CA ALA A 79 -11.63 -6.63 -0.51
C ALA A 79 -11.99 -8.03 -1.01
N THR A 80 -12.10 -8.19 -2.34
CA THR A 80 -12.38 -9.48 -2.97
C THR A 80 -11.30 -10.51 -2.68
N PHE A 81 -11.55 -11.78 -2.99
CA PHE A 81 -10.51 -12.80 -2.88
C PHE A 81 -9.32 -12.49 -3.80
N ASP A 82 -9.58 -12.05 -5.03
CA ASP A 82 -8.54 -11.81 -6.02
C ASP A 82 -7.71 -10.56 -5.72
N GLU A 83 -8.34 -9.46 -5.27
CA GLU A 83 -7.62 -8.27 -4.78
C GLU A 83 -6.70 -8.64 -3.62
N ALA A 84 -7.23 -9.34 -2.61
CA ALA A 84 -6.44 -9.74 -1.44
C ALA A 84 -5.32 -10.70 -1.79
N LYS A 85 -5.54 -11.61 -2.76
CA LYS A 85 -4.52 -12.52 -3.26
C LYS A 85 -3.42 -11.78 -4.01
N LYS A 86 -3.76 -10.78 -4.83
CA LYS A 86 -2.78 -9.93 -5.53
C LYS A 86 -1.95 -9.13 -4.53
N LEU A 87 -2.58 -8.47 -3.55
CA LEU A 87 -1.85 -7.72 -2.52
C LEU A 87 -0.99 -8.66 -1.64
N ALA A 88 -1.47 -9.87 -1.34
CA ALA A 88 -0.67 -10.88 -0.66
C ALA A 88 0.57 -11.30 -1.47
N ALA A 89 0.49 -11.31 -2.81
CA ALA A 89 1.64 -11.57 -3.67
C ALA A 89 2.71 -10.49 -3.50
N VAL A 90 2.32 -9.21 -3.52
CA VAL A 90 3.21 -8.07 -3.26
C VAL A 90 3.84 -8.16 -1.86
N ILE A 91 3.04 -8.45 -0.83
CA ILE A 91 3.56 -8.64 0.54
C ILE A 91 4.61 -9.77 0.59
N ARG A 92 4.39 -10.89 -0.13
CA ARG A 92 5.35 -12.00 -0.17
C ARG A 92 6.58 -11.72 -1.02
N GLN A 93 6.45 -10.94 -2.10
CA GLN A 93 7.56 -10.49 -2.93
C GLN A 93 8.51 -9.59 -2.12
N HIS A 94 7.95 -8.62 -1.40
CA HIS A 94 8.74 -7.63 -0.67
C HIS A 94 9.08 -8.02 0.77
N ARG A 95 8.35 -8.97 1.38
CA ARG A 95 8.57 -9.49 2.75
C ARG A 95 8.84 -8.37 3.78
N PRO A 96 7.96 -7.37 3.92
CA PRO A 96 8.18 -6.25 4.84
C PRO A 96 8.15 -6.68 6.30
N SER A 97 8.99 -6.10 7.15
CA SER A 97 8.91 -6.31 8.60
C SER A 97 7.76 -5.49 9.21
N LEU A 98 7.59 -4.25 8.75
CA LEU A 98 6.51 -3.35 9.11
C LEU A 98 5.60 -3.09 7.91
N LEU A 99 4.30 -3.24 8.10
CA LEU A 99 3.29 -2.80 7.14
C LEU A 99 2.51 -1.62 7.72
N ILE A 100 2.41 -0.54 6.95
CA ILE A 100 1.69 0.69 7.31
C ILE A 100 0.45 0.75 6.42
N ALA A 101 -0.75 0.89 6.99
CA ALA A 101 -1.99 0.79 6.23
C ALA A 101 -3.08 1.76 6.72
N PRO A 102 -4.14 2.01 5.94
CA PRO A 102 -5.24 2.87 6.37
C PRO A 102 -5.99 2.27 7.57
N TYR A 103 -6.42 3.10 8.52
CA TYR A 103 -7.19 2.71 9.70
C TYR A 103 -8.61 2.23 9.38
N GLY A 104 -9.23 2.79 8.33
CA GLY A 104 -10.45 2.27 7.73
C GLY A 104 -11.77 2.82 8.25
N ASP A 105 -11.79 3.56 9.36
CA ASP A 105 -12.99 4.27 9.82
C ASP A 105 -12.87 5.76 9.47
N GLY A 106 -13.55 6.17 8.39
CA GLY A 106 -13.52 7.54 7.89
C GLY A 106 -14.62 7.81 6.87
N HIS A 107 -14.69 9.05 6.37
CA HIS A 107 -15.71 9.44 5.39
C HIS A 107 -15.51 8.82 4.01
N HIS A 108 -14.27 8.43 3.67
CA HIS A 108 -13.94 7.87 2.35
C HIS A 108 -14.10 6.34 2.36
N PRO A 109 -15.04 5.77 1.58
CA PRO A 109 -15.32 4.33 1.59
C PRO A 109 -14.11 3.48 1.20
N ASP A 110 -13.27 3.96 0.26
CA ASP A 110 -12.06 3.25 -0.16
C ASP A 110 -11.03 3.09 0.95
N HIS A 111 -10.97 3.97 1.94
CA HIS A 111 -10.06 3.81 3.07
C HIS A 111 -10.52 2.62 3.93
N GLY A 112 -11.84 2.50 4.14
CA GLY A 112 -12.45 1.35 4.83
C GLY A 112 -12.35 0.05 4.05
N ALA A 113 -12.51 0.09 2.73
CA ALA A 113 -12.29 -1.07 1.88
C ALA A 113 -10.82 -1.50 1.86
N SER A 114 -9.89 -0.54 1.79
CA SER A 114 -8.44 -0.76 1.86
C SER A 114 -8.03 -1.43 3.17
N ARG A 115 -8.57 -0.98 4.31
CA ARG A 115 -8.34 -1.61 5.62
C ARG A 115 -8.69 -3.10 5.60
N LYS A 116 -9.90 -3.42 5.12
CA LYS A 116 -10.40 -4.81 5.01
C LYS A 116 -9.55 -5.64 4.05
N LEU A 117 -9.16 -5.04 2.92
CA LEU A 117 -8.31 -5.66 1.91
C LEU A 117 -6.92 -6.00 2.49
N VAL A 118 -6.30 -5.06 3.20
CA VAL A 118 -5.01 -5.26 3.86
C VAL A 118 -5.08 -6.39 4.89
N ASP A 119 -6.09 -6.39 5.77
CA ASP A 119 -6.27 -7.48 6.76
C ASP A 119 -6.31 -8.85 6.09
N LYS A 120 -7.13 -8.95 5.03
CA LYS A 120 -7.28 -10.19 4.27
C LYS A 120 -5.99 -10.58 3.56
N ALA A 121 -5.27 -9.63 2.98
CA ALA A 121 -4.00 -9.86 2.30
C ALA A 121 -2.89 -10.29 3.26
N VAL A 122 -2.77 -9.66 4.44
CA VAL A 122 -1.84 -10.06 5.50
C VAL A 122 -2.16 -11.49 5.98
N PHE A 123 -3.45 -11.82 6.14
CA PHE A 123 -3.85 -13.18 6.47
C PHE A 123 -3.52 -14.18 5.34
N PHE A 124 -3.73 -13.82 4.08
CA PHE A 124 -3.42 -14.66 2.92
C PHE A 124 -1.92 -14.84 2.74
N ALA A 125 -1.11 -13.83 3.05
CA ALA A 125 0.34 -13.87 2.91
C ALA A 125 0.97 -15.04 3.70
N LYS A 126 0.42 -15.41 4.88
CA LYS A 126 0.91 -16.55 5.68
C LYS A 126 0.38 -17.93 5.25
N LEU A 127 -0.60 -18.00 4.35
CA LEU A 127 -1.21 -19.27 3.93
C LEU A 127 -0.48 -19.89 2.72
N ALA A 128 0.37 -20.89 2.94
CA ALA A 128 1.12 -21.56 1.86
C ALA A 128 0.25 -22.10 0.70
N LYS A 129 -1.03 -22.41 0.95
CA LYS A 129 -1.96 -22.89 -0.09
C LYS A 129 -2.54 -21.78 -0.97
N VAL A 130 -2.44 -20.51 -0.58
CA VAL A 130 -2.80 -19.39 -1.45
C VAL A 130 -1.67 -19.19 -2.45
N GLN A 131 -1.93 -19.52 -3.71
CA GLN A 131 -0.92 -19.53 -4.78
C GLN A 131 -0.64 -18.12 -5.31
N THR A 132 0.48 -17.53 -4.94
CA THR A 132 0.87 -16.16 -5.34
C THR A 132 2.14 -16.10 -6.19
N GLY A 133 2.78 -17.25 -6.47
CA GLY A 133 4.11 -17.30 -7.10
C GLY A 133 5.28 -17.02 -6.15
N HIS A 134 5.02 -16.79 -4.86
CA HIS A 134 6.03 -16.54 -3.83
C HIS A 134 5.74 -17.36 -2.57
N ASP A 135 6.79 -17.69 -1.82
CA ASP A 135 6.68 -18.40 -0.54
C ASP A 135 5.81 -17.65 0.47
N ALA A 136 5.14 -18.41 1.34
CA ALA A 136 4.38 -17.83 2.43
C ALA A 136 5.25 -16.93 3.33
N TYR A 137 4.68 -15.82 3.76
CA TYR A 137 5.35 -14.83 4.58
C TYR A 137 4.41 -14.26 5.64
N GLN A 138 4.90 -14.14 6.86
CA GLN A 138 4.19 -13.53 7.97
C GLN A 138 4.78 -12.15 8.25
N VAL A 139 3.99 -11.11 8.02
CA VAL A 139 4.34 -9.74 8.44
C VAL A 139 4.43 -9.70 9.96
N LYS A 140 5.47 -9.04 10.50
CA LYS A 140 5.72 -9.00 11.94
C LYS A 140 4.83 -7.98 12.65
N THR A 141 4.72 -6.79 12.07
CA THR A 141 3.98 -5.68 12.65
C THR A 141 3.14 -5.01 11.57
N VAL A 142 1.88 -4.73 11.91
CA VAL A 142 1.00 -3.87 11.10
C VAL A 142 0.60 -2.68 11.96
N ILE A 143 0.75 -1.47 11.43
CA ILE A 143 0.24 -0.23 12.05
C ILE A 143 -0.72 0.45 11.10
N TYR A 144 -1.61 1.25 11.67
CA TYR A 144 -2.64 1.95 10.91
C TYR A 144 -2.52 3.45 11.03
N TYR A 145 -2.67 4.16 9.92
CA TYR A 145 -2.69 5.62 9.82
C TYR A 145 -4.08 6.13 9.42
N MET A 146 -4.35 7.40 9.71
CA MET A 146 -5.58 8.11 9.35
C MET A 146 -5.27 9.17 8.33
#